data_AF-A0A1G7XR96-F1
#
_entry.id   AF-A0A1G7XR96-F1
#
_cell.length_a   1.000
_cell.length_b   1.000
_cell.length_c   1.000
_cell.angle_alpha   90.00
_cell.angle_beta   90.00
_cell.angle_gamma   90.00
#
_symmetry.space_group_name_H-M   'P 1'
#
loop_
_entity.id
_entity.type
_entity.pdbx_description
1 polymer ?
#
loop_
_entity_poly.entity_id
_entity_poly.type
_entity_poly.pdbx_seq_one_letter_code
_entity_poly.pdbx_strand_id
1 'polypeptide(L)'
;MNRFIFPLLAIVLISAAGCRKQDNALPCICKLTNIDDGVSDYNVAFEYDAKGRLAYRRAAHQSRLSPDYKFIYDAHGRLSQFITNGGTYSVGDRFWEWHYLYYDAYGRIAKDTFYYEGTIGANGPVFDPQMPPEYYTLTTTYEYDSHNRMIRRTAGGSSITYAYNAQGNLVTNVYGDSLHYDNKVNFNRTDPVLQFINRDYSVNNPIGASSYNAYGLPLEYPYSHGGSTIIIDYMGFFNPVFTYRCK
;
A
#
# COMPACT_ATOMS: atom_id res chain seq x y z
N MET A 1 -36.85 28.54 -51.83
CA MET A 1 -36.56 27.99 -50.49
C MET A 1 -35.70 26.75 -50.63
N ASN A 2 -34.37 26.91 -50.70
CA ASN A 2 -33.42 25.79 -50.77
C ASN A 2 -32.91 25.48 -49.36
N ARG A 3 -33.16 24.26 -48.87
CA ARG A 3 -32.59 23.75 -47.62
C ARG A 3 -31.27 23.04 -47.92
N PHE A 4 -30.16 23.63 -47.47
CA PHE A 4 -28.86 22.98 -47.43
C PHE A 4 -28.81 22.03 -46.23
N ILE A 5 -28.53 20.76 -46.48
CA ILE A 5 -28.23 19.75 -45.45
C ILE A 5 -26.70 19.67 -45.35
N PHE A 6 -26.14 20.07 -44.22
CA PHE A 6 -24.72 19.83 -43.90
C PHE A 6 -24.58 18.44 -43.27
N PRO A 7 -23.67 17.57 -43.76
CA PRO A 7 -23.38 16.32 -43.09
C PRO A 7 -22.47 16.59 -41.89
N LEU A 8 -22.91 16.17 -40.70
CA LEU A 8 -22.10 16.20 -39.49
C LEU A 8 -21.03 15.09 -39.58
N LEU A 9 -19.78 15.48 -39.82
CA LEU A 9 -18.64 14.58 -39.76
C LEU A 9 -18.32 14.31 -38.28
N ALA A 10 -18.66 13.12 -37.77
CA ALA A 10 -18.28 12.71 -36.43
C ALA A 10 -16.80 12.33 -36.41
N ILE A 11 -15.95 13.26 -35.98
CA ILE A 11 -14.54 12.99 -35.69
C ILE A 11 -14.47 12.22 -34.37
N VAL A 12 -14.23 10.92 -34.44
CA VAL A 12 -13.91 10.10 -33.27
C VAL A 12 -12.47 10.41 -32.86
N LEU A 13 -12.32 11.36 -31.94
CA LEU A 13 -11.07 11.59 -31.22
C LEU A 13 -10.84 10.43 -30.24
N ILE A 14 -10.01 9.47 -30.63
CA ILE A 14 -9.45 8.49 -29.69
C ILE A 14 -8.40 9.24 -28.86
N SER A 15 -8.81 9.77 -27.71
CA SER A 15 -7.90 10.32 -26.72
C SER A 15 -7.21 9.16 -26.00
N ALA A 16 -5.96 8.87 -26.38
CA ALA A 16 -5.05 8.12 -25.54
C ALA A 16 -4.75 8.98 -24.29
N ALA A 17 -5.59 8.85 -23.26
CA ALA A 17 -5.39 9.51 -21.98
C ALA A 17 -4.20 8.86 -21.26
N GLY A 18 -2.98 9.33 -21.56
CA GLY A 18 -1.82 9.07 -20.72
C GLY A 18 -2.10 9.53 -19.29
N CYS A 19 -1.60 8.79 -18.29
CA CYS A 19 -1.78 9.09 -16.87
C CYS A 19 -1.34 10.52 -16.53
N ARG A 20 -2.28 11.48 -16.46
CA ARG A 20 -2.02 12.76 -15.81
C ARG A 20 -2.02 12.52 -14.30
N LYS A 21 -0.90 12.82 -13.67
CA LYS A 21 -0.69 12.85 -12.22
C LYS A 21 -1.70 13.80 -11.59
N GLN A 22 -2.90 13.32 -11.28
CA GLN A 22 -3.86 14.05 -10.48
C GLN A 22 -3.57 13.75 -9.02
N ASP A 23 -3.60 14.79 -8.20
CA ASP A 23 -3.19 14.73 -6.80
C ASP A 23 -4.03 13.74 -5.97
N ASN A 24 -5.24 13.40 -6.43
CA ASN A 24 -6.17 12.51 -5.72
C ASN A 24 -6.81 11.39 -6.55
N ALA A 25 -6.39 11.17 -7.81
CA ALA A 25 -6.93 10.07 -8.61
C ALA A 25 -6.00 8.86 -8.56
N LEU A 26 -6.41 7.83 -7.82
CA LEU A 26 -6.02 6.45 -8.06
C LEU A 26 -7.12 5.87 -8.96
N PRO A 27 -6.77 5.52 -10.20
CA PRO A 27 -6.24 4.17 -10.35
C PRO A 27 -5.10 4.14 -11.36
N CYS A 28 -3.91 3.76 -10.91
CA CYS A 28 -2.93 3.26 -11.86
C CYS A 28 -3.56 2.08 -12.59
N ILE A 29 -3.55 2.15 -13.91
CA ILE A 29 -3.94 1.10 -14.85
C ILE A 29 -3.14 -0.19 -14.61
N CYS A 30 -2.02 -0.05 -13.90
CA CYS A 30 -1.12 -1.10 -13.46
C CYS A 30 -1.35 -1.52 -12.00
N LYS A 31 -1.28 -2.82 -11.78
CA LYS A 31 -1.18 -3.44 -10.46
C LYS A 31 0.22 -4.01 -10.27
N LEU A 32 0.90 -3.64 -9.19
CA LEU A 32 2.17 -4.26 -8.79
C LEU A 32 1.90 -5.72 -8.45
N THR A 33 2.61 -6.66 -9.07
CA THR A 33 2.38 -8.09 -8.85
C THR A 33 3.55 -8.79 -8.16
N ASN A 34 4.76 -8.23 -8.28
CA ASN A 34 5.95 -8.84 -7.71
C ASN A 34 7.04 -7.79 -7.46
N ILE A 35 7.80 -7.99 -6.38
CA ILE A 35 9.08 -7.33 -6.11
C ILE A 35 10.08 -8.41 -5.76
N ASP A 36 11.18 -8.46 -6.48
CA ASP A 36 12.21 -9.50 -6.34
C ASP A 36 13.57 -8.90 -6.66
N ASP A 37 14.57 -9.17 -5.86
CA ASP A 37 15.93 -8.71 -6.11
C ASP A 37 16.83 -9.79 -6.73
N GLY A 38 16.36 -11.04 -6.81
CA GLY A 38 17.05 -12.17 -7.44
C GLY A 38 18.41 -12.52 -6.84
N VAL A 39 18.81 -11.87 -5.75
CA VAL A 39 20.12 -12.00 -5.11
C VAL A 39 19.94 -12.46 -3.66
N SER A 40 18.98 -11.88 -2.97
CA SER A 40 18.50 -12.41 -1.70
C SER A 40 17.40 -13.44 -1.96
N ASP A 41 17.05 -14.20 -0.93
CA ASP A 41 15.86 -15.04 -1.01
C ASP A 41 14.56 -14.21 -0.82
N TYR A 42 14.64 -12.88 -0.68
CA TYR A 42 13.48 -12.01 -0.46
C TYR A 42 12.73 -11.67 -1.75
N ASN A 43 11.51 -12.21 -1.85
CA ASN A 43 10.51 -11.81 -2.84
C ASN A 43 9.19 -11.46 -2.14
N VAL A 44 8.49 -10.46 -2.68
CA VAL A 44 7.11 -10.12 -2.29
C VAL A 44 6.16 -10.20 -3.50
N ALA A 45 5.20 -11.11 -3.44
CA ALA A 45 4.14 -11.22 -4.44
C ALA A 45 2.85 -10.51 -3.98
N PHE A 46 2.12 -9.93 -4.93
CA PHE A 46 0.89 -9.18 -4.67
C PHE A 46 -0.25 -9.76 -5.51
N GLU A 47 -1.28 -10.25 -4.83
CA GLU A 47 -2.41 -10.94 -5.44
C GLU A 47 -3.67 -10.07 -5.33
N TYR A 48 -4.47 -10.05 -6.39
CA TYR A 48 -5.68 -9.22 -6.47
C TYR A 48 -6.92 -10.07 -6.68
N ASP A 49 -8.02 -9.66 -6.08
CA ASP A 49 -9.32 -10.29 -6.29
C ASP A 49 -9.90 -9.98 -7.68
N ALA A 50 -11.03 -10.61 -8.02
CA ALA A 50 -11.71 -10.41 -9.29
C ALA A 50 -12.20 -8.96 -9.52
N LYS A 51 -12.31 -8.14 -8.46
CA LYS A 51 -12.63 -6.71 -8.53
C LYS A 51 -11.38 -5.83 -8.66
N GLY A 52 -10.19 -6.42 -8.67
CA GLY A 52 -8.91 -5.73 -8.77
C GLY A 52 -8.43 -5.09 -7.47
N ARG A 53 -8.93 -5.54 -6.32
CA ARG A 53 -8.48 -5.08 -4.99
C ARG A 53 -7.39 -6.00 -4.45
N LEU A 54 -6.38 -5.45 -3.78
CA LEU A 54 -5.27 -6.22 -3.23
C LEU A 54 -5.79 -7.22 -2.18
N ALA A 55 -5.77 -8.51 -2.49
CA ALA A 55 -6.28 -9.57 -1.62
C ALA A 55 -5.18 -10.15 -0.71
N TYR A 56 -3.97 -10.30 -1.25
CA TYR A 56 -2.83 -10.79 -0.51
C TYR A 56 -1.54 -10.06 -0.86
N ARG A 57 -0.65 -9.94 0.13
CA ARG A 57 0.78 -9.71 -0.05
C ARG A 57 1.49 -10.92 0.53
N ARG A 58 2.33 -11.60 -0.24
CA ARG A 58 3.04 -12.83 0.16
C ARG A 58 4.52 -12.56 0.21
N ALA A 59 5.16 -12.82 1.35
CA ALA A 59 6.61 -12.73 1.50
C ALA A 59 7.22 -14.14 1.40
N ALA A 60 8.30 -14.29 0.64
CA ALA A 60 9.02 -15.56 0.55
C ALA A 60 9.64 -15.99 1.90
N HIS A 61 10.14 -15.03 2.67
CA HIS A 61 10.71 -15.25 4.01
C HIS A 61 9.85 -14.60 5.07
N GLN A 62 8.87 -15.35 5.54
CA GLN A 62 7.90 -14.89 6.52
C GLN A 62 8.57 -14.73 7.89
N SER A 63 8.59 -13.49 8.37
CA SER A 63 8.99 -13.14 9.73
C SER A 63 8.02 -12.10 10.29
N ARG A 64 8.05 -11.83 11.59
CA ARG A 64 7.22 -10.75 12.17
C ARG A 64 7.48 -9.39 11.54
N LEU A 65 8.67 -9.19 10.97
CA LEU A 65 9.07 -7.96 10.30
C LEU A 65 8.72 -7.93 8.81
N SER A 66 8.35 -9.07 8.23
CA SER A 66 7.87 -9.20 6.85
C SER A 66 6.89 -10.37 6.75
N PRO A 67 5.66 -10.20 7.27
CA PRO A 67 4.65 -11.24 7.20
C PRO A 67 3.95 -11.27 5.84
N ASP A 68 3.27 -12.37 5.57
CA ASP A 68 2.17 -12.37 4.63
C ASP A 68 1.03 -11.52 5.18
N TYR A 69 0.30 -10.85 4.28
CA TYR A 69 -0.92 -10.12 4.59
C TYR A 69 -2.10 -10.72 3.82
N LYS A 70 -3.23 -10.89 4.50
CA LYS A 70 -4.54 -11.10 3.89
C LYS A 70 -5.41 -9.88 4.14
N PHE A 71 -5.93 -9.29 3.07
CA PHE A 71 -6.76 -8.09 3.13
C PHE A 71 -8.23 -8.47 2.94
N ILE A 72 -9.11 -7.94 3.79
CA ILE A 72 -10.53 -8.27 3.83
C ILE A 72 -11.35 -6.99 3.72
N TYR A 73 -12.27 -6.97 2.78
CA TYR A 73 -13.04 -5.77 2.42
C TYR A 73 -14.48 -5.87 2.88
N ASP A 74 -15.07 -4.74 3.28
CA ASP A 74 -16.49 -4.62 3.60
C ASP A 74 -17.38 -4.69 2.34
N ALA A 75 -18.69 -4.70 2.55
CA ALA A 75 -19.69 -4.72 1.48
C ALA A 75 -19.63 -3.48 0.57
N HIS A 76 -19.11 -2.35 1.06
CA HIS A 76 -18.90 -1.13 0.28
C HIS A 76 -17.57 -1.13 -0.48
N GLY A 77 -16.77 -2.18 -0.33
CA GLY A 77 -15.50 -2.36 -1.02
C GLY A 77 -14.31 -1.69 -0.35
N ARG A 78 -14.44 -1.21 0.89
CA ARG A 78 -13.37 -0.58 1.68
C ARG A 78 -12.62 -1.63 2.50
N LEU A 79 -11.32 -1.44 2.73
CA LEU A 79 -10.51 -2.36 3.55
C LEU A 79 -11.00 -2.37 5.00
N SER A 80 -11.64 -3.44 5.43
CA SER A 80 -12.23 -3.53 6.77
C SER A 80 -11.29 -4.17 7.78
N GLN A 81 -10.49 -5.13 7.33
CA GLN A 81 -9.59 -5.90 8.18
C GLN A 81 -8.37 -6.30 7.36
N PHE A 82 -7.26 -6.55 8.03
CA PHE A 82 -6.18 -7.34 7.46
C PHE A 82 -5.52 -8.20 8.53
N ILE A 83 -4.96 -9.32 8.09
CA ILE A 83 -4.41 -10.35 8.97
C ILE A 83 -2.99 -10.63 8.52
N THR A 84 -2.05 -10.61 9.45
CA THR A 84 -0.69 -11.09 9.20
C THR A 84 -0.60 -12.58 9.54
N ASN A 85 0.25 -13.34 8.85
CA ASN A 85 0.41 -14.75 9.18
C ASN A 85 1.08 -14.96 10.55
N GLY A 86 0.96 -16.15 11.13
CA GLY A 86 1.61 -16.53 12.38
C GLY A 86 2.54 -17.73 12.18
N GLY A 87 3.85 -17.52 12.20
CA GLY A 87 4.87 -18.56 12.01
C GLY A 87 5.32 -18.71 10.56
N THR A 88 5.74 -19.92 10.15
CA THR A 88 6.18 -20.25 8.78
C THR A 88 5.02 -20.62 7.85
N TYR A 89 3.79 -20.53 8.33
CA TYR A 89 2.59 -20.82 7.54
C TYR A 89 2.10 -19.54 6.88
N SER A 90 1.64 -19.64 5.63
CA SER A 90 0.79 -18.63 4.98
C SER A 90 -0.41 -18.28 5.86
N VAL A 91 -1.02 -17.09 5.71
CA VAL A 91 -2.25 -16.72 6.46
C VAL A 91 -3.27 -17.86 6.42
N GLY A 92 -3.54 -18.49 7.58
CA GLY A 92 -4.25 -19.77 7.67
C GLY A 92 -4.78 -20.05 9.08
N ASP A 93 -3.96 -20.67 9.93
CA ASP A 93 -4.40 -21.14 11.26
C ASP A 93 -4.06 -20.17 12.39
N ARG A 94 -3.00 -19.38 12.23
CA ARG A 94 -2.49 -18.44 13.22
C ARG A 94 -2.23 -17.08 12.59
N PHE A 95 -2.24 -16.06 13.44
CA PHE A 95 -1.86 -14.69 13.07
C PHE A 95 -0.91 -14.10 14.11
N TRP A 96 0.00 -13.23 13.68
CA TRP A 96 0.71 -12.34 14.60
C TRP A 96 -0.10 -11.09 14.90
N GLU A 97 -0.80 -10.55 13.91
CA GLU A 97 -1.64 -9.36 14.03
C GLU A 97 -2.94 -9.53 13.24
N TRP A 98 -4.08 -9.20 13.85
CA TRP A 98 -5.38 -9.13 13.18
C TRP A 98 -6.00 -7.76 13.40
N HIS A 99 -6.04 -6.97 12.34
CA HIS A 99 -6.46 -5.57 12.34
C HIS A 99 -7.93 -5.40 11.96
N TYR A 100 -8.59 -4.45 12.62
CA TYR A 100 -9.94 -3.99 12.36
C TYR A 100 -9.90 -2.47 12.14
N LEU A 101 -10.27 -2.07 10.92
CA LEU A 101 -10.14 -0.69 10.46
C LEU A 101 -11.47 0.04 10.54
N TYR A 102 -11.39 1.28 11.00
CA TYR A 102 -12.53 2.18 11.15
C TYR A 102 -12.26 3.47 10.40
N TYR A 103 -13.34 4.04 9.86
CA TYR A 103 -13.27 5.13 8.90
C TYR A 103 -13.82 6.43 9.48
N ASP A 104 -13.22 7.56 9.10
CA ASP A 104 -13.82 8.88 9.33
C ASP A 104 -14.95 9.18 8.33
N ALA A 105 -15.60 10.34 8.50
CA ALA A 105 -16.68 10.80 7.62
C ALA A 105 -16.24 11.05 6.17
N TYR A 106 -14.93 11.16 5.91
CA TYR A 106 -14.36 11.33 4.57
C TYR A 106 -13.96 9.99 3.93
N GLY A 107 -14.19 8.87 4.62
CA GLY A 107 -13.87 7.53 4.11
C GLY A 107 -12.38 7.17 4.21
N ARG A 108 -11.62 7.82 5.10
CA ARG A 108 -10.21 7.51 5.38
C ARG A 108 -10.09 6.64 6.63
N ILE A 109 -9.08 5.76 6.70
CA ILE A 109 -8.86 4.89 7.85
C ILE A 109 -8.40 5.73 9.05
N ALA A 110 -9.31 6.06 9.95
CA ALA A 110 -9.02 6.94 11.09
C ALA A 110 -8.57 6.19 12.35
N LYS A 111 -8.91 4.90 12.44
CA LYS A 111 -8.55 4.06 13.59
C LYS A 111 -8.32 2.62 13.14
N ASP A 112 -7.36 1.99 13.77
CA ASP A 112 -7.02 0.58 13.63
C ASP A 112 -6.94 -0.01 15.04
N THR A 113 -7.82 -0.95 15.33
CA THR A 113 -7.72 -1.78 16.52
C THR A 113 -7.29 -3.14 16.07
N PHE A 114 -6.22 -3.67 16.67
CA PHE A 114 -5.76 -4.99 16.31
C PHE A 114 -5.47 -5.85 17.51
N TYR A 115 -5.46 -7.16 17.24
CA TYR A 115 -5.09 -8.18 18.19
C TYR A 115 -3.74 -8.77 17.84
N TYR A 116 -2.87 -8.90 18.82
CA TYR A 116 -1.63 -9.65 18.74
C TYR A 116 -1.91 -11.13 18.98
N GLU A 117 -1.19 -11.99 18.26
CA GLU A 117 -1.07 -13.43 18.49
C GLU A 117 -2.36 -14.18 18.80
N GLY A 118 -2.83 -14.94 17.81
CA GLY A 118 -3.95 -15.85 18.05
C GLY A 118 -4.09 -16.90 16.98
N THR A 119 -5.20 -17.63 17.08
CA THR A 119 -5.64 -18.61 16.08
C THR A 119 -6.82 -18.06 15.31
N ILE A 120 -6.92 -18.41 14.02
CA ILE A 120 -8.02 -17.99 13.17
C ILE A 120 -9.16 -18.99 13.35
N GLY A 121 -10.18 -18.59 14.11
CA GLY A 121 -11.40 -19.37 14.29
C GLY A 121 -12.45 -19.06 13.23
N ALA A 122 -13.52 -19.87 13.20
CA ALA A 122 -14.62 -19.71 12.25
C ALA A 122 -15.33 -18.34 12.34
N ASN A 123 -15.33 -17.72 13.52
CA ASN A 123 -16.04 -16.47 13.80
C ASN A 123 -15.11 -15.29 14.11
N GLY A 124 -13.80 -15.42 13.87
CA GLY A 124 -12.82 -14.39 14.21
C GLY A 124 -11.63 -14.93 15.02
N PRO A 125 -10.87 -14.03 15.66
CA PRO A 125 -9.69 -14.43 16.42
C PRO A 125 -10.09 -15.24 17.66
N VAL A 126 -9.32 -16.29 17.93
CA VAL A 126 -9.43 -17.12 19.13
C VAL A 126 -8.12 -17.02 19.90
N PHE A 127 -8.22 -16.60 21.16
CA PHE A 127 -7.08 -16.33 22.05
C PHE A 127 -6.93 -17.40 23.13
N ASP A 128 -5.75 -17.46 23.75
CA ASP A 128 -5.52 -18.31 24.92
C ASP A 128 -6.44 -17.88 26.08
N PRO A 129 -7.29 -18.78 26.61
CA PRO A 129 -8.19 -18.48 27.73
C PRO A 129 -7.48 -18.02 29.01
N GLN A 130 -6.19 -18.29 29.16
CA GLN A 130 -5.40 -17.92 30.34
C GLN A 130 -4.90 -16.47 30.30
N MET A 131 -4.99 -15.78 29.16
CA MET A 131 -4.60 -14.38 29.03
C MET A 131 -5.83 -13.47 28.90
N PRO A 132 -5.85 -12.33 29.61
CA PRO A 132 -6.98 -11.41 29.53
C PRO A 132 -7.08 -10.77 28.13
N PRO A 133 -8.28 -10.50 27.60
CA PRO A 133 -8.46 -9.97 26.23
C PRO A 133 -7.69 -8.67 25.95
N GLU A 134 -7.57 -7.78 26.94
CA GLU A 134 -6.83 -6.53 26.84
C GLU A 134 -5.32 -6.71 26.61
N TYR A 135 -4.76 -7.88 26.97
CA TYR A 135 -3.35 -8.19 26.75
C TYR A 135 -2.98 -8.20 25.26
N TYR A 136 -3.95 -8.54 24.42
CA TYR A 136 -3.72 -8.73 23.00
C TYR A 136 -4.06 -7.50 22.17
N THR A 137 -4.64 -6.44 22.73
CA THR A 137 -5.18 -5.36 21.89
C THR A 137 -4.37 -4.08 21.92
N LEU A 138 -4.13 -3.49 20.75
CA LEU A 138 -3.64 -2.13 20.60
C LEU A 138 -4.59 -1.34 19.70
N THR A 139 -4.84 -0.09 20.07
CA THR A 139 -5.54 0.86 19.21
C THR A 139 -4.57 1.92 18.73
N THR A 140 -4.58 2.12 17.41
CA THR A 140 -3.86 3.18 16.71
C THR A 140 -4.88 4.13 16.08
N THR A 141 -4.65 5.44 16.19
CA THR A 141 -5.41 6.46 15.46
C THR A 141 -4.54 7.14 14.41
N TYR A 142 -5.18 7.60 13.34
CA TYR A 142 -4.52 8.26 12.22
C TYR A 142 -5.16 9.60 11.92
N GLU A 143 -4.32 10.60 11.64
CA GLU A 143 -4.76 11.93 11.20
C GLU A 143 -4.24 12.19 9.79
N TYR A 144 -5.00 12.99 9.03
CA TYR A 144 -4.77 13.23 7.61
C TYR A 144 -4.84 14.72 7.29
N ASP A 145 -4.06 15.14 6.30
CA ASP A 145 -4.18 16.48 5.73
C ASP A 145 -5.34 16.62 4.73
N SER A 146 -5.50 17.81 4.15
CA SER A 146 -6.52 18.12 3.15
C SER A 146 -6.33 17.39 1.81
N HIS A 147 -5.17 16.77 1.58
CA HIS A 147 -4.85 15.95 0.42
C HIS A 147 -4.99 14.45 0.72
N ASN A 148 -5.64 14.09 1.84
CA ASN A 148 -5.84 12.71 2.28
C ASN A 148 -4.55 11.92 2.52
N ARG A 149 -3.46 12.60 2.88
CA ARG A 149 -2.19 11.97 3.24
C ARG A 149 -2.07 11.86 4.76
N MET A 150 -1.60 10.71 5.25
CA MET A 150 -1.43 10.48 6.69
C MET A 150 -0.34 11.41 7.22
N ILE A 151 -0.67 12.27 8.18
CA ILE A 151 0.26 13.21 8.83
C ILE A 151 0.59 12.83 10.26
N ARG A 152 -0.19 11.92 10.87
CA ARG A 152 0.08 11.44 12.22
C ARG A 152 -0.42 10.02 12.42
N ARG A 153 0.34 9.24 13.18
CA ARG A 153 -0.04 7.96 13.76
C ARG A 153 0.14 8.04 15.27
N THR A 154 -0.88 7.67 16.05
CA THR A 154 -0.78 7.61 17.51
C THR A 154 -1.15 6.22 18.00
N ALA A 155 -0.25 5.57 18.72
CA ALA A 155 -0.41 4.21 19.26
C ALA A 155 0.13 4.15 20.68
N GLY A 156 -0.64 3.62 21.63
CA GLY A 156 -0.20 3.47 23.03
C GLY A 156 0.22 4.78 23.72
N GLY A 157 -0.32 5.93 23.29
CA GLY A 157 0.07 7.25 23.79
C GLY A 157 1.28 7.89 23.09
N SER A 158 2.04 7.14 22.29
CA SER A 158 3.13 7.66 21.48
C SER A 158 2.65 8.08 20.10
N SER A 159 3.20 9.17 19.56
CA SER A 159 2.84 9.70 18.23
C SER A 159 4.05 9.80 17.32
N ILE A 160 3.87 9.45 16.05
CA ILE A 160 4.80 9.71 14.95
C ILE A 160 4.11 10.66 13.98
N THR A 161 4.82 11.67 13.50
CA THR A 161 4.31 12.66 12.53
C THR A 161 5.00 12.50 11.19
N TYR A 162 4.26 12.77 10.12
CA TYR A 162 4.73 12.70 8.74
C TYR A 162 4.53 14.06 8.08
N ALA A 163 5.62 14.66 7.61
CA ALA A 163 5.59 15.92 6.89
C ALA A 163 5.77 15.65 5.39
N TYR A 164 5.06 16.40 4.56
CA TYR A 164 5.18 16.33 3.11
C TYR A 164 5.61 17.68 2.54
N ASN A 165 6.53 17.66 1.58
CA ASN A 165 6.98 18.85 0.87
C ASN A 165 5.92 19.35 -0.14
N ALA A 166 6.19 20.51 -0.74
CA ALA A 166 5.32 21.14 -1.72
C ALA A 166 5.10 20.28 -2.98
N GLN A 167 6.04 19.39 -3.31
CA GLN A 167 5.93 18.46 -4.43
C GLN A 167 5.09 17.23 -4.11
N GLY A 168 4.62 17.07 -2.86
CA GLY A 168 3.75 15.97 -2.48
C GLY A 168 4.46 14.76 -1.87
N ASN A 169 5.74 14.86 -1.51
CA ASN A 169 6.55 13.74 -1.04
C ASN A 169 6.88 13.86 0.45
N LEU A 170 7.05 12.73 1.15
CA LEU A 170 7.51 12.72 2.53
C LEU A 170 8.87 13.42 2.66
N VAL A 171 9.02 14.29 3.67
CA VAL A 171 10.30 14.97 3.96
C VAL A 171 11.31 13.98 4.55
N THR A 172 10.85 13.12 5.44
CA THR A 172 11.64 12.03 6.04
C THR A 172 10.88 10.71 5.95
N ASN A 173 11.60 9.60 5.85
CA ASN A 173 11.00 8.27 5.99
C ASN A 173 10.53 8.02 7.45
N VAL A 174 9.94 6.83 7.69
CA VAL A 174 9.50 6.39 9.02
C VAL A 174 10.64 6.23 10.04
N TYR A 175 11.90 6.24 9.58
CA TYR A 175 13.12 6.13 10.39
C TYR A 175 13.79 7.48 10.68
N GLY A 176 13.29 8.56 10.08
CA GLY A 176 13.82 9.92 10.24
C GLY A 176 14.87 10.34 9.20
N ASP A 177 15.16 9.51 8.19
CA ASP A 177 16.15 9.88 7.16
C ASP A 177 15.54 10.81 6.10
N SER A 178 16.33 11.80 5.68
CA SER A 178 15.98 12.67 4.55
C SER A 178 15.94 11.89 3.24
N LEU A 179 14.88 12.12 2.47
CA LEU A 179 14.65 11.43 1.19
C LEU A 179 14.89 12.36 0.00
N HIS A 180 15.58 11.84 -1.02
CA HIS A 180 15.65 12.46 -2.35
C HIS A 180 14.62 11.80 -3.24
N TYR A 181 13.94 12.56 -4.08
CA TYR A 181 12.87 12.03 -4.92
C TYR A 181 13.16 12.23 -6.40
N ASP A 182 12.71 11.27 -7.20
CA ASP A 182 12.56 11.46 -8.63
C ASP A 182 11.31 12.32 -8.97
N ASN A 183 10.94 12.31 -10.25
CA ASN A 183 9.72 12.94 -10.74
C ASN A 183 8.69 11.93 -11.31
N LYS A 184 8.87 10.64 -11.03
CA LYS A 184 8.08 9.53 -11.58
C LYS A 184 7.01 9.07 -10.61
N VAL A 185 6.16 8.13 -11.00
CA VAL A 185 5.02 7.72 -10.16
C VAL A 185 5.52 6.76 -9.08
N ASN A 186 5.22 7.07 -7.81
CA ASN A 186 5.50 6.17 -6.70
C ASN A 186 4.72 4.85 -6.83
N PHE A 187 5.37 3.69 -6.69
CA PHE A 187 4.70 2.38 -6.79
C PHE A 187 3.58 2.19 -5.74
N ASN A 188 3.68 2.84 -4.57
CA ASN A 188 2.63 2.81 -3.54
C ASN A 188 1.30 3.36 -4.08
N ARG A 189 1.34 4.21 -5.12
CA ARG A 189 0.16 4.71 -5.82
C ARG A 189 -0.47 3.69 -6.78
N THR A 190 -0.06 2.42 -6.77
CA THR A 190 -0.77 1.37 -7.51
C THR A 190 -1.97 0.81 -6.74
N ASP A 191 -2.00 1.00 -5.41
CA ASP A 191 -3.11 0.60 -4.57
C ASP A 191 -3.15 1.41 -3.25
N PRO A 192 -4.30 1.97 -2.83
CA PRO A 192 -4.38 2.74 -1.57
C PRO A 192 -4.02 1.90 -0.34
N VAL A 193 -4.14 0.56 -0.41
CA VAL A 193 -3.68 -0.32 0.68
C VAL A 193 -2.17 -0.24 0.85
N LEU A 194 -1.40 -0.13 -0.23
CA LEU A 194 0.06 0.00 -0.18
C LEU A 194 0.48 1.32 0.47
N GLN A 195 -0.15 2.43 0.08
CA GLN A 195 0.11 3.73 0.72
C GLN A 195 -0.16 3.68 2.24
N PHE A 196 -1.25 3.01 2.62
CA PHE A 196 -1.58 2.85 4.03
C PHE A 196 -0.53 2.02 4.75
N ILE A 197 -0.30 0.75 4.37
CA ILE A 197 0.59 -0.15 5.13
C ILE A 197 2.04 0.34 5.16
N ASN A 198 2.52 0.96 4.08
CA ASN A 198 3.89 1.50 4.00
C ASN A 198 4.03 2.91 4.61
N ARG A 199 2.92 3.53 5.03
CA ARG A 199 2.86 4.91 5.57
C ARG A 199 3.46 5.95 4.60
N ASP A 200 3.43 5.65 3.31
CA ASP A 200 4.03 6.48 2.27
C ASP A 200 2.99 6.88 1.22
N TYR A 201 2.58 8.14 1.30
CA TYR A 201 1.65 8.77 0.37
C TYR A 201 2.38 9.65 -0.66
N SER A 202 3.70 9.51 -0.77
CA SER A 202 4.51 10.33 -1.67
C SER A 202 4.08 10.17 -3.13
N VAL A 203 4.10 11.29 -3.85
CA VAL A 203 3.71 11.28 -5.27
C VAL A 203 4.83 10.81 -6.20
N ASN A 204 6.07 10.83 -5.72
CA ASN A 204 7.27 10.39 -6.43
C ASN A 204 7.99 9.26 -5.70
N ASN A 205 8.89 8.55 -6.40
CA ASN A 205 9.67 7.51 -5.77
C ASN A 205 10.82 8.12 -4.96
N PRO A 206 11.06 7.63 -3.73
CA PRO A 206 12.31 7.91 -3.03
C PRO A 206 13.49 7.31 -3.82
N ILE A 207 14.66 7.96 -3.76
CA ILE A 207 15.94 7.70 -4.45
C ILE A 207 15.93 7.65 -5.98
N GLY A 208 14.77 7.43 -6.60
CA GLY A 208 14.63 7.20 -8.04
C GLY A 208 15.04 5.79 -8.46
N ALA A 209 14.26 5.22 -9.36
CA ALA A 209 14.56 3.95 -10.02
C ALA A 209 15.49 4.14 -11.23
N SER A 210 16.26 3.09 -11.53
CA SER A 210 17.15 2.97 -12.69
C SER A 210 16.38 2.88 -14.01
N SER A 211 15.16 2.36 -13.98
CA SER A 211 14.31 2.21 -15.17
C SER A 211 12.82 2.31 -14.81
N TYR A 212 11.99 2.64 -15.80
CA TYR A 212 10.54 2.81 -15.64
C TYR A 212 9.79 2.24 -16.84
N ASN A 213 8.56 1.80 -16.62
CA ASN A 213 7.66 1.42 -17.71
C ASN A 213 7.04 2.66 -18.40
N ALA A 214 6.24 2.43 -19.44
CA ALA A 214 5.58 3.49 -20.20
C ALA A 214 4.61 4.37 -19.36
N TYR A 215 4.17 3.89 -18.19
CA TYR A 215 3.30 4.62 -17.26
C TYR A 215 4.10 5.39 -16.20
N GLY A 216 5.43 5.35 -16.24
CA GLY A 216 6.30 6.01 -15.28
C GLY A 216 6.36 5.32 -13.92
N LEU A 217 6.02 4.03 -13.84
CA LEU A 217 6.22 3.21 -12.63
C LEU A 217 7.63 2.60 -12.64
N PRO A 218 8.30 2.52 -11.48
CA PRO A 218 9.67 2.04 -11.38
C PRO A 218 9.73 0.55 -11.72
N LEU A 219 10.70 0.14 -12.55
CA LEU A 219 10.94 -1.26 -12.92
C LEU A 219 12.11 -1.88 -12.15
N GLU A 220 13.11 -1.08 -11.80
CA GLU A 220 14.31 -1.55 -11.12
C GLU A 220 14.93 -0.40 -10.34
N TYR A 221 15.32 -0.64 -9.09
CA TYR A 221 16.08 0.35 -8.30
C TYR A 221 17.56 0.02 -8.27
N PRO A 222 18.44 1.04 -8.16
CA PRO A 222 19.82 0.79 -7.75
C PRO A 222 19.86 0.27 -6.31
N TYR A 223 21.02 -0.22 -5.88
CA TYR A 223 21.23 -0.87 -4.59
C TYR A 223 20.51 -0.15 -3.45
N SER A 224 19.56 -0.86 -2.83
CA SER A 224 18.55 -0.31 -1.89
C SER A 224 18.60 -1.07 -0.56
N HIS A 225 19.76 -1.05 0.10
CA HIS A 225 19.95 -1.81 1.33
C HIS A 225 19.52 -1.05 2.58
N GLY A 226 18.71 -1.71 3.41
CA GLY A 226 18.15 -1.15 4.65
C GLY A 226 16.86 -0.38 4.41
N GLY A 227 16.07 -0.19 5.47
CA GLY A 227 14.73 0.42 5.41
C GLY A 227 14.70 1.90 4.97
N SER A 228 15.83 2.49 4.59
CA SER A 228 15.95 3.93 4.42
C SER A 228 15.47 4.46 3.06
N THR A 229 15.23 3.59 2.07
CA THR A 229 15.04 4.03 0.67
C THR A 229 13.70 3.58 0.08
N ILE A 230 13.36 2.30 0.09
CA ILE A 230 12.05 1.79 -0.34
C ILE A 230 11.37 1.17 0.89
N ILE A 231 10.22 1.71 1.29
CA ILE A 231 9.49 1.21 2.45
C ILE A 231 8.55 0.09 1.99
N ILE A 232 8.96 -1.14 2.25
CA ILE A 232 8.13 -2.35 2.15
C ILE A 232 8.44 -3.15 3.42
N ASP A 233 7.72 -2.82 4.49
CA ASP A 233 8.09 -3.19 5.86
C ASP A 233 9.57 -2.85 6.19
N TYR A 234 10.22 -3.66 7.02
CA TYR A 234 11.64 -3.55 7.38
C TYR A 234 12.55 -4.36 6.43
N MET A 235 12.08 -4.68 5.21
CA MET A 235 12.84 -5.46 4.24
C MET A 235 13.92 -4.59 3.58
N GLY A 236 15.14 -5.11 3.48
CA GLY A 236 16.18 -4.56 2.62
C GLY A 236 16.24 -5.34 1.31
N PHE A 237 16.35 -4.64 0.18
CA PHE A 237 16.43 -5.26 -1.15
C PHE A 237 17.71 -4.90 -1.89
N PHE A 238 18.24 -5.83 -2.68
CA PHE A 238 19.47 -5.68 -3.44
C PHE A 238 19.21 -5.46 -4.93
N ASN A 239 18.95 -4.21 -5.33
CA ASN A 239 18.51 -3.87 -6.69
C ASN A 239 17.15 -4.50 -7.05
N PRO A 240 16.07 -4.21 -6.30
CA PRO A 240 14.79 -4.85 -6.51
C PRO A 240 14.20 -4.53 -7.89
N VAL A 241 13.68 -5.57 -8.54
CA VAL A 241 12.94 -5.55 -9.79
C VAL A 241 11.45 -5.62 -9.51
N PHE A 242 10.70 -4.70 -10.09
CA PHE A 242 9.26 -4.54 -9.90
C PHE A 242 8.52 -5.01 -11.14
N THR A 243 7.57 -5.93 -10.96
CA THR A 243 6.72 -6.44 -12.03
C THR A 243 5.30 -5.92 -11.88
N TYR A 244 4.69 -5.51 -12.99
CA TYR A 244 3.33 -5.00 -13.00
C TYR A 244 2.47 -5.71 -14.03
N ARG A 245 1.18 -5.76 -13.76
CA ARG A 245 0.13 -6.07 -14.74
C ARG A 245 -0.65 -4.81 -15.05
N CYS A 246 -0.47 -4.27 -16.25
CA CYS A 246 -1.14 -3.07 -16.76
C CYS A 246 -2.23 -3.42 -17.78
N LYS A 247 -3.27 -2.60 -17.87
CA LYS A 247 -4.29 -2.65 -18.94
C LYS A 247 -4.04 -1.63 -20.06
#